data_AF-K9PWJ1-F1
#
_entry.id   AF-K9PWJ1-F1
#
_cell.length_a   1.000
_cell.length_b   1.000
_cell.length_c   1.000
_cell.angle_alpha   90.00
_cell.angle_beta   90.00
_cell.angle_gamma   90.00
#
_symmetry.space_group_name_H-M   'P 1'
#
loop_
_entity.id
_entity.type
_entity.pdbx_description
1 polymer ?
#
loop_
_entity_poly.entity_id
_entity_poly.type
_entity_poly.pdbx_seq_one_letter_code
_entity_poly.pdbx_strand_id
1 'polypeptide(L)'
;MMKHMDLNQAFNQIRTLGTNGINCDVTTENIIERLSTWSKNFEFDVLEIDYATVKLAFKTMPKELRKFCEEVYEFCPDTIDQGYGCLMDLIEIAEAHGQQIPPENLELMEGLDPDSDDFGLEVMQRDLLRTKTLTLWWD
;
A
#
# COMPACT_ATOMS: atom_id res chain seq x y z
N MET A 1 2.99 -1.11 21.45
CA MET A 1 2.01 -0.06 21.12
C MET A 1 2.48 0.55 19.81
N MET A 2 1.72 0.42 18.72
CA MET A 2 2.07 1.09 17.46
C MET A 2 2.05 2.60 17.70
N LYS A 3 3.10 3.30 17.27
CA LYS A 3 3.21 4.75 17.46
C LYS A 3 2.55 5.44 16.27
N HIS A 4 1.48 6.17 16.53
CA HIS A 4 0.83 6.98 15.50
C HIS A 4 1.55 8.32 15.41
N MET A 5 1.97 8.71 14.21
CA MET A 5 2.54 10.02 13.94
C MET A 5 1.50 10.92 13.30
N ASP A 6 1.38 12.16 13.82
CA ASP A 6 0.75 13.22 13.06
C ASP A 6 1.58 13.57 11.81
N LEU A 7 0.97 14.26 10.85
CA LEU A 7 1.60 14.53 9.56
C LEU A 7 2.87 15.39 9.66
N ASN A 8 2.95 16.33 10.61
CA ASN A 8 4.16 17.15 10.76
C ASN A 8 5.33 16.32 11.26
N GLN A 9 5.08 15.42 12.22
CA GLN A 9 6.09 14.46 12.68
C GLN A 9 6.52 13.52 11.56
N ALA A 10 5.55 12.97 10.82
CA ALA A 10 5.82 12.07 9.70
C ALA A 10 6.65 12.75 8.60
N PHE A 11 6.30 13.98 8.20
CA PHE A 11 7.04 14.71 7.17
C PHE A 11 8.49 15.00 7.58
N ASN A 12 8.72 15.36 8.84
CA ASN A 12 10.08 15.54 9.35
C ASN A 12 10.87 14.23 9.34
N GLN A 13 10.24 13.11 9.68
CA GLN A 13 10.90 11.79 9.65
C GLN A 13 11.20 11.33 8.22
N ILE A 14 10.26 11.51 7.28
CA ILE A 14 10.46 11.25 5.83
C ILE A 14 11.69 12.03 5.32
N ARG A 15 11.82 13.32 5.65
CA ARG A 15 13.01 14.11 5.29
C ARG A 15 14.29 13.62 5.96
N THR A 16 14.21 13.25 7.23
CA THR A 16 15.38 12.81 8.02
C THR A 16 15.93 11.49 7.49
N LEU A 17 15.06 10.56 7.13
CA LEU A 17 15.44 9.25 6.58
C LEU A 17 15.81 9.33 5.10
N GLY A 18 15.46 10.43 4.42
CA GLY A 18 15.60 10.54 2.98
C GLY A 18 14.69 9.56 2.24
N THR A 19 13.51 9.27 2.81
CA THR A 19 12.56 8.31 2.22
C THR A 19 12.20 8.73 0.80
N ASN A 20 12.31 7.83 -0.16
CA ASN A 20 12.05 8.10 -1.57
C ASN A 20 11.68 6.82 -2.32
N GLY A 21 11.17 6.99 -3.54
CA GLY A 21 10.98 5.94 -4.54
C GLY A 21 11.65 6.35 -5.84
N ILE A 22 12.98 6.61 -5.79
CA ILE A 22 13.71 7.17 -6.93
C ILE A 22 13.72 6.23 -8.15
N ASN A 23 13.55 4.93 -7.94
CA ASN A 23 13.31 3.93 -8.98
C ASN A 23 12.06 4.25 -9.83
N CYS A 24 11.08 4.96 -9.26
CA CYS A 24 9.87 5.46 -9.91
C CYS A 24 9.86 6.99 -10.08
N ASP A 25 11.01 7.66 -10.03
CA ASP A 25 11.14 9.13 -10.05
C ASP A 25 10.38 9.86 -8.92
N VAL A 26 10.09 9.17 -7.80
CA VAL A 26 9.40 9.73 -6.65
C VAL A 26 10.42 10.24 -5.63
N THR A 27 10.52 11.56 -5.49
CA THR A 27 11.40 12.19 -4.49
C THR A 27 10.75 12.24 -3.10
N THR A 28 11.56 12.48 -2.07
CA THR A 28 11.09 12.72 -0.70
C THR A 28 10.00 13.80 -0.61
N GLU A 29 10.12 14.89 -1.37
CA GLU A 29 9.11 15.95 -1.35
C GLU A 29 7.83 15.55 -2.09
N ASN A 30 7.91 14.69 -3.12
CA ASN A 30 6.71 14.16 -3.77
C ASN A 30 5.88 13.29 -2.82
N ILE A 31 6.54 12.50 -1.96
CA ILE A 31 5.86 11.73 -0.89
C ILE A 31 5.13 12.67 0.06
N ILE A 32 5.80 13.72 0.54
CA ILE A 32 5.20 14.69 1.46
C ILE A 32 4.02 15.42 0.82
N GLU A 33 4.17 15.85 -0.43
CA GLU A 33 3.10 16.51 -1.19
C GLU A 33 1.89 15.59 -1.41
N ARG A 34 2.13 14.31 -1.74
CA ARG A 34 1.06 13.33 -1.93
C ARG A 34 0.30 13.07 -0.64
N LEU A 35 1.00 12.81 0.47
CA LEU A 35 0.38 12.60 1.78
C LEU A 35 -0.39 13.84 2.25
N SER A 36 0.16 15.04 2.04
CA SER A 36 -0.52 16.30 2.32
C SER A 36 -1.80 16.45 1.48
N THR A 37 -1.76 16.07 0.21
CA THR A 37 -2.93 16.12 -0.67
C THR A 37 -4.02 15.13 -0.24
N TRP A 38 -3.65 13.88 0.06
CA TRP A 38 -4.57 12.88 0.56
C TRP A 38 -5.22 13.26 1.89
N SER A 39 -4.47 13.94 2.78
CA SER A 39 -4.99 14.38 4.09
C SER A 39 -6.17 15.37 3.99
N LYS A 40 -6.37 16.00 2.83
CA LYS A 40 -7.51 16.89 2.58
C LYS A 40 -8.80 16.13 2.27
N ASN A 41 -8.70 14.86 1.86
CA ASN A 41 -9.82 14.05 1.38
C ASN A 41 -10.26 13.00 2.40
N PHE A 42 -9.35 12.49 3.22
CA PHE A 42 -9.61 11.49 4.24
C PHE A 42 -8.57 11.55 5.36
N GLU A 43 -8.95 11.04 6.53
CA GLU A 43 -8.10 11.07 7.72
C GLU A 43 -7.31 9.77 7.87
N PHE A 44 -6.01 9.90 8.14
CA PHE A 44 -5.12 8.77 8.41
C PHE A 44 -3.98 9.18 9.36
N ASP A 45 -3.35 8.19 9.97
CA ASP A 45 -2.09 8.33 10.69
C ASP A 45 -0.97 7.64 9.92
N VAL A 46 0.26 8.13 10.08
CA VAL A 46 1.45 7.41 9.62
C VAL A 46 1.93 6.50 10.76
N LEU A 47 2.04 5.21 10.47
CA LEU A 47 2.46 4.20 11.44
C LEU A 47 3.98 3.98 11.43
N GLU A 48 4.54 3.82 10.23
CA GLU A 48 5.93 3.41 10.02
C GLU A 48 6.49 4.12 8.78
N ILE A 49 7.76 4.50 8.84
CA ILE A 49 8.51 5.14 7.75
C ILE A 49 9.89 4.50 7.73
N ASP A 50 10.31 4.01 6.58
CA ASP A 50 11.66 3.54 6.30
C ASP A 50 12.20 4.24 5.04
N TYR A 51 13.38 3.86 4.55
CA TYR A 51 14.03 4.46 3.39
C TYR A 51 13.20 4.39 2.10
N ALA A 52 12.42 3.32 1.94
CA ALA A 52 11.66 3.04 0.73
C ALA A 52 10.18 2.72 1.03
N THR A 53 9.72 2.97 2.26
CA THR A 53 8.40 2.51 2.70
C THR A 53 7.70 3.55 3.58
N VAL A 54 6.40 3.73 3.38
CA VAL A 54 5.53 4.50 4.27
C VAL A 54 4.25 3.72 4.53
N LYS A 55 3.95 3.46 5.80
CA LYS A 55 2.73 2.76 6.22
C LYS A 55 1.70 3.71 6.82
N LEU A 56 0.47 3.65 6.30
CA LEU A 56 -0.66 4.47 6.69
C LEU A 56 -1.73 3.62 7.38
N ALA A 57 -2.45 4.23 8.33
CA ALA A 57 -3.67 3.68 8.91
C ALA A 57 -4.83 4.68 8.75
N PHE A 58 -5.88 4.27 8.05
CA PHE A 58 -7.03 5.12 7.76
C PHE A 58 -7.98 5.19 8.96
N LYS A 59 -8.27 6.41 9.39
CA LYS A 59 -9.39 6.70 10.31
C LYS A 59 -10.71 6.76 9.53
N THR A 60 -10.65 7.33 8.33
CA THR A 60 -11.78 7.47 7.42
C THR A 60 -11.34 6.98 6.05
N MET A 61 -12.11 6.10 5.41
CA MET A 61 -11.76 5.57 4.10
C MET A 61 -12.03 6.59 2.98
N PRO A 62 -11.25 6.58 1.87
CA PRO A 62 -11.58 7.31 0.66
C PRO A 62 -12.97 6.92 0.14
N LYS A 63 -13.78 7.89 -0.31
CA LYS A 63 -15.13 7.63 -0.83
C LYS A 63 -15.12 6.85 -2.15
N GLU A 64 -14.24 7.25 -3.06
CA GLU A 64 -14.03 6.61 -4.37
C GLU A 64 -12.84 5.67 -4.27
N LEU A 65 -13.04 4.49 -3.65
CA LEU A 65 -11.93 3.61 -3.29
C LEU A 65 -11.17 3.07 -4.51
N ARG A 66 -11.88 2.73 -5.60
CA ARG A 66 -11.24 2.27 -6.84
C ARG A 66 -10.30 3.33 -7.41
N LYS A 67 -10.77 4.58 -7.52
CA LYS A 67 -9.95 5.72 -7.95
C LYS A 67 -8.75 5.93 -7.04
N PHE A 68 -8.92 5.75 -5.73
CA PHE A 68 -7.80 5.83 -4.80
C PHE A 68 -6.75 4.74 -5.05
N CYS A 69 -7.15 3.49 -5.30
CA CYS A 69 -6.20 2.43 -5.66
C CYS A 69 -5.44 2.75 -6.95
N GLU A 70 -6.12 3.31 -7.97
CA GLU A 70 -5.49 3.77 -9.21
C GLU A 70 -4.47 4.90 -8.94
N GLU A 71 -4.82 5.89 -8.11
CA GLU A 71 -3.90 6.95 -7.69
C GLU A 71 -2.68 6.41 -6.92
N VAL A 72 -2.84 5.34 -6.14
CA VAL A 72 -1.73 4.67 -5.47
C VAL A 72 -0.85 3.95 -6.47
N TYR A 73 -1.44 3.25 -7.45
CA TYR A 73 -0.69 2.56 -8.48
C TYR A 73 0.15 3.53 -9.33
N GLU A 74 -0.42 4.65 -9.75
CA GLU A 74 0.32 5.70 -10.46
C GLU A 74 1.48 6.29 -9.64
N PHE A 75 1.33 6.34 -8.31
CA PHE A 75 2.31 6.97 -7.42
C PHE A 75 3.36 6.00 -6.88
N CYS A 76 3.01 4.72 -6.74
CA CYS A 76 3.82 3.70 -6.09
C CYS A 76 3.47 2.34 -6.73
N PRO A 77 3.86 2.13 -8.00
CA PRO A 77 3.45 0.97 -8.78
C PRO A 77 3.87 -0.34 -8.12
N ASP A 78 5.05 -0.39 -7.50
CA ASP A 78 5.59 -1.58 -6.83
C ASP A 78 4.70 -2.11 -5.70
N THR A 79 3.92 -1.24 -5.04
CA THR A 79 2.93 -1.68 -4.04
C THR A 79 1.91 -2.67 -4.64
N ILE A 80 1.62 -2.52 -5.93
CA ILE A 80 0.75 -3.42 -6.68
C ILE A 80 1.61 -4.42 -7.44
N ASP A 81 2.50 -4.00 -8.32
CA ASP A 81 3.22 -4.89 -9.24
C ASP A 81 4.08 -5.93 -8.52
N GLN A 82 4.76 -5.54 -7.43
CA GLN A 82 5.61 -6.43 -6.64
C GLN A 82 4.97 -6.87 -5.32
N GLY A 83 3.94 -6.17 -4.88
CA GLY A 83 3.14 -6.50 -3.70
C GLY A 83 1.91 -7.34 -4.05
N TYR A 84 0.77 -6.69 -4.27
CA TYR A 84 -0.53 -7.38 -4.41
C TYR A 84 -0.67 -8.22 -5.70
N GLY A 85 -0.03 -7.82 -6.79
CA GLY A 85 -0.05 -8.50 -8.09
C GLY A 85 0.69 -9.84 -8.05
N CYS A 86 1.75 -9.95 -7.25
CA CYS A 86 2.49 -11.20 -7.06
C CYS A 86 1.85 -12.16 -6.03
N LEU A 87 0.70 -11.83 -5.45
CA LEU A 87 0.08 -12.66 -4.41
C LEU A 87 -0.28 -14.06 -4.92
N MET A 88 -0.70 -14.16 -6.18
CA MET A 88 -1.04 -15.44 -6.82
C MET A 88 0.21 -16.32 -6.97
N ASP A 89 1.29 -15.78 -7.52
CA ASP A 89 2.57 -16.49 -7.67
C ASP A 89 3.09 -17.02 -6.33
N LEU A 90 2.97 -16.22 -5.27
CA LEU A 90 3.41 -16.57 -3.93
C LEU A 90 2.63 -17.78 -3.38
N ILE A 91 1.35 -17.88 -3.72
CA ILE A 91 0.48 -18.98 -3.32
C ILE A 91 0.79 -20.24 -4.10
N GLU A 92 0.97 -20.15 -5.42
CA GLU A 92 1.36 -21.29 -6.24
C GLU A 92 2.68 -21.91 -5.77
N ILE A 93 3.67 -21.06 -5.46
CA ILE A 93 4.96 -21.49 -4.92
C ILE A 93 4.76 -22.17 -3.56
N ALA A 94 4.03 -21.54 -2.64
CA ALA A 94 3.83 -22.10 -1.31
C ALA A 94 3.07 -23.43 -1.35
N GLU A 95 2.05 -23.58 -2.21
CA GLU A 95 1.36 -24.86 -2.44
C GLU A 95 2.30 -25.93 -3.01
N ALA A 96 3.09 -25.59 -4.04
CA ALA A 96 4.06 -26.50 -4.64
C ALA A 96 5.13 -26.98 -3.64
N HIS A 97 5.44 -26.17 -2.64
CA HIS A 97 6.39 -26.48 -1.57
C HIS A 97 5.74 -27.03 -0.30
N GLY A 98 4.42 -27.27 -0.29
CA GLY A 98 3.68 -27.81 0.86
C GLY A 98 3.62 -26.85 2.06
N GLN A 99 3.80 -25.56 1.83
CA GLN A 99 3.62 -24.52 2.83
C GLN A 99 2.14 -24.15 2.95
N GLN A 100 1.68 -23.92 4.17
CA GLN A 100 0.31 -23.47 4.40
C GLN A 100 0.17 -22.00 4.01
N ILE A 101 -0.83 -21.70 3.18
CA ILE A 101 -1.26 -20.34 2.89
C ILE A 101 -2.08 -19.82 4.07
N PRO A 102 -1.80 -18.62 4.59
CA PRO A 102 -2.66 -18.00 5.58
C PRO A 102 -4.09 -17.84 5.00
N PRO A 103 -5.16 -18.28 5.70
CA PRO A 103 -6.53 -18.22 5.20
C PRO A 103 -6.96 -16.82 4.75
N GLU A 104 -6.46 -15.79 5.42
CA GLU A 104 -6.71 -14.40 5.09
C GLU A 104 -6.26 -14.02 3.67
N ASN A 105 -5.21 -14.66 3.14
CA ASN A 105 -4.76 -14.38 1.77
C ASN A 105 -5.72 -15.01 0.75
N LEU A 106 -6.19 -16.24 1.01
CA LEU A 106 -7.17 -16.92 0.17
C LEU A 106 -8.49 -16.13 0.10
N GLU A 107 -8.96 -15.60 1.24
CA GLU A 107 -10.15 -14.77 1.31
C GLU A 107 -10.03 -13.47 0.47
N LEU A 108 -8.83 -12.88 0.37
CA LEU A 108 -8.63 -11.69 -0.47
C LEU A 108 -8.88 -11.98 -1.95
N MET A 109 -8.51 -13.16 -2.44
CA MET A 109 -8.60 -13.46 -3.87
C MET A 109 -9.84 -14.27 -4.24
N GLU A 110 -10.66 -14.68 -3.27
CA GLU A 110 -11.85 -15.50 -3.54
C GLU A 110 -12.76 -14.81 -4.58
N GLY A 111 -12.97 -15.49 -5.71
CA GLY A 111 -13.81 -15.01 -6.81
C GLY A 111 -13.21 -13.88 -7.65
N LEU A 112 -11.92 -13.56 -7.49
CA LEU A 112 -11.18 -12.72 -8.43
C LEU A 112 -10.69 -13.54 -9.62
N ASP A 113 -10.55 -12.88 -10.78
CA ASP A 113 -9.93 -13.46 -11.95
C ASP A 113 -8.41 -13.20 -11.89
N PRO A 114 -7.58 -14.24 -11.70
CA PRO A 114 -6.12 -14.07 -11.58
C PRO A 114 -5.47 -13.60 -12.89
N ASP A 115 -6.12 -13.79 -14.03
CA ASP A 115 -5.62 -13.35 -15.35
C ASP A 115 -6.06 -11.91 -15.69
N SER A 116 -6.78 -11.23 -14.79
CA SER A 116 -7.23 -9.85 -14.98
C SER A 116 -6.08 -8.86 -14.80
N ASP A 117 -5.95 -7.90 -15.72
CA ASP A 117 -5.03 -6.77 -15.60
C ASP A 117 -5.28 -5.95 -14.30
N ASP A 118 -6.48 -6.04 -13.74
CA ASP A 118 -6.89 -5.35 -12.51
C ASP A 118 -6.69 -6.16 -11.23
N PHE A 119 -6.22 -7.41 -11.32
CA PHE A 119 -6.17 -8.34 -10.19
C PHE A 119 -5.53 -7.71 -8.94
N GLY A 120 -4.34 -7.11 -9.08
CA GLY A 120 -3.64 -6.47 -7.98
C GLY A 120 -4.41 -5.28 -7.36
N LEU A 121 -5.13 -4.49 -8.18
CA LEU A 121 -5.97 -3.39 -7.71
C LEU A 121 -7.18 -3.90 -6.93
N GLU A 122 -7.79 -5.00 -7.37
CA GLU A 122 -8.93 -5.62 -6.68
C GLU A 122 -8.52 -6.24 -5.34
N VAL A 123 -7.37 -6.92 -5.30
CA VAL A 123 -6.78 -7.45 -4.06
C VAL A 123 -6.48 -6.30 -3.08
N MET A 124 -5.82 -5.23 -3.54
CA MET A 124 -5.54 -4.05 -2.72
C MET A 124 -6.82 -3.42 -2.17
N GLN A 125 -7.87 -3.27 -3.00
CA GLN A 125 -9.14 -2.71 -2.58
C GLN A 125 -9.78 -3.52 -1.44
N ARG A 126 -9.75 -4.85 -1.54
CA ARG A 126 -10.26 -5.75 -0.50
C ARG A 126 -9.44 -5.68 0.77
N ASP A 127 -8.11 -5.67 0.65
CA ASP A 127 -7.23 -5.57 1.80
C ASP A 127 -7.41 -4.25 2.55
N LEU A 128 -7.54 -3.12 1.82
CA LEU A 128 -7.83 -1.81 2.39
C LEU A 128 -9.16 -1.78 3.18
N LEU A 129 -10.22 -2.40 2.66
CA LEU A 129 -11.51 -2.47 3.35
C LEU A 129 -11.42 -3.30 4.63
N ARG A 130 -10.60 -4.34 4.63
CA ARG A 130 -10.41 -5.25 5.77
C ARG A 130 -9.51 -4.66 6.85
N THR A 131 -8.33 -4.18 6.47
CA THR A 131 -7.26 -3.78 7.40
C THR A 131 -7.30 -2.29 7.73
N LYS A 132 -7.85 -1.47 6.82
CA LYS A 132 -7.73 -0.01 6.85
C LYS A 132 -6.28 0.46 6.96
N THR A 133 -5.36 -0.29 6.35
CA THR A 133 -3.94 0.10 6.26
C THR A 133 -3.44 0.02 4.84
N LEU A 134 -2.54 0.92 4.48
CA LEU A 134 -1.82 0.92 3.21
C LEU A 134 -0.32 0.97 3.49
N THR A 135 0.45 0.11 2.84
CA THR A 135 1.90 0.23 2.80
C THR A 135 2.28 0.70 1.41
N LEU A 136 2.85 1.89 1.31
CA LEU A 136 3.55 2.34 0.11
C LEU A 136 4.97 1.79 0.17
N TRP A 137 5.42 1.14 -0.89
CA TRP A 137 6.76 0.55 -1.00
C TRP A 137 7.28 0.73 -2.42
N TRP A 138 8.48 1.28 -2.57
CA TRP A 138 9.16 1.50 -3.84
C TRP A 138 10.49 0.70 -3.84
N ASP A 139 10.61 -0.37 -4.63
CA ASP A 139 11.79 -1.28 -4.65
C ASP A 139 12.62 -1.17 -5.93
#